data_AF-A0A0C2L7B2-F1
#
_entry.id   AF-A0A0C2L7B2-F1
#
_cell.length_a   1.000
_cell.length_b   1.000
_cell.length_c   1.000
_cell.angle_alpha   90.00
_cell.angle_beta   90.00
_cell.angle_gamma   90.00
#
_symmetry.space_group_name_H-M   'P 1'
#
loop_
_entity.id
_entity.type
_entity.pdbx_description
1 polymer ?
#
loop_
_entity_poly.entity_id
_entity_poly.type
_entity_poly.pdbx_seq_one_letter_code
_entity_poly.pdbx_strand_id
1 'polypeptide(L)'
;MIGRGAPSDLANIYKMDDIEARKWIKAFSKKGAAKLGDSSDSNEHDLGEIKPAQEDVVGYVTTGDVSLTRGEGFAIGAIPLVQYLALRKQAQRLSQSSVLVKIRNRDTTMCRAAYLELLDG
;
A
#
# COMPACT_ATOMS: atom_id res chain seq x y z
N MET A 1 6.57 2.77 0.87
CA MET A 1 5.47 2.35 1.76
C MET A 1 4.81 3.59 2.30
N ILE A 2 3.52 3.57 2.62
CA ILE A 2 2.90 4.71 3.27
C ILE A 2 2.88 4.44 4.77
N GLY A 3 3.52 5.30 5.56
CA GLY A 3 3.60 5.11 7.01
C GLY A 3 4.76 4.20 7.44
N ARG A 4 4.59 3.50 8.55
CA ARG A 4 5.64 2.70 9.19
C ARG A 4 5.66 1.27 8.64
N GLY A 5 6.86 0.69 8.57
CA GLY A 5 7.10 -0.71 8.22
C GLY A 5 7.82 -0.87 6.88
N ALA A 6 8.33 -2.08 6.66
CA ALA A 6 9.01 -2.47 5.44
C ALA A 6 8.42 -3.76 4.88
N PRO A 7 8.21 -3.82 3.56
CA PRO A 7 7.83 -5.06 2.89
C PRO A 7 9.01 -6.04 2.97
N SER A 8 8.72 -7.32 3.19
CA SER A 8 9.72 -8.39 3.09
C SER A 8 9.75 -8.98 1.68
N ASP A 9 10.80 -9.74 1.39
CA ASP A 9 10.84 -10.56 0.19
C ASP A 9 9.65 -11.54 0.13
N LEU A 10 9.10 -11.70 -1.08
CA LEU A 10 7.92 -12.52 -1.38
C LEU A 10 6.66 -12.11 -0.59
N ALA A 11 6.59 -10.85 -0.12
CA ALA A 11 5.35 -10.29 0.39
C ALA A 11 4.28 -10.22 -0.71
N ASN A 12 3.03 -10.39 -0.32
CA ASN A 12 1.90 -10.37 -1.24
C ASN A 12 1.44 -8.93 -1.47
N ILE A 13 1.17 -8.60 -2.73
CA ILE A 13 0.58 -7.32 -3.14
C ILE A 13 -0.90 -7.56 -3.42
N TYR A 14 -1.77 -6.78 -2.79
CA TYR A 14 -3.21 -6.89 -2.87
C TYR A 14 -3.84 -5.63 -3.48
N LYS A 15 -4.87 -5.84 -4.31
CA LYS A 15 -5.82 -4.77 -4.65
C LYS A 15 -6.71 -4.46 -3.46
N MET A 16 -7.37 -3.32 -3.51
CA MET A 16 -8.40 -2.91 -2.56
C MET A 16 -9.58 -2.32 -3.33
N ASP A 17 -10.77 -2.36 -2.75
CA ASP A 17 -11.94 -1.73 -3.35
C ASP A 17 -11.90 -0.19 -3.21
N ASP A 18 -12.81 0.50 -3.90
CA ASP A 18 -12.90 1.96 -3.87
C ASP A 18 -13.24 2.49 -2.47
N ILE A 19 -13.92 1.70 -1.62
CA ILE A 19 -14.35 2.12 -0.29
C ILE A 19 -13.15 2.11 0.67
N GLU A 20 -12.38 1.02 0.68
CA GLU A 20 -11.16 0.84 1.44
C GLU A 20 -10.09 1.82 0.98
N ALA A 21 -9.89 2.00 -0.33
CA ALA A 21 -8.95 2.98 -0.86
C ALA A 21 -9.25 4.39 -0.36
N ARG A 22 -10.53 4.82 -0.34
CA ARG A 22 -10.93 6.12 0.19
C ARG A 22 -10.63 6.26 1.69
N LYS A 23 -10.78 5.20 2.48
CA LYS A 23 -10.43 5.20 3.91
C LYS A 23 -8.93 5.42 4.10
N TRP A 24 -8.10 4.71 3.34
CA TRP A 24 -6.64 4.89 3.35
C TRP A 24 -6.23 6.31 2.92
N ILE A 25 -6.76 6.82 1.82
CA ILE A 25 -6.50 8.19 1.35
C ILE A 25 -6.87 9.22 2.44
N LYS A 26 -8.01 9.04 3.11
CA LYS A 26 -8.46 9.91 4.21
C LYS A 26 -7.57 9.80 5.45
N ALA A 27 -7.05 8.62 5.75
CA ALA A 27 -6.12 8.42 6.86
C ALA A 27 -4.81 9.19 6.60
N PHE A 28 -4.30 9.18 5.36
CA PHE A 28 -3.06 9.86 5.00
C PHE A 28 -3.21 11.37 4.84
N SER A 29 -4.32 11.87 4.28
CA SER A 29 -4.53 13.31 4.13
C SER A 29 -4.61 14.04 5.48
N LYS A 30 -5.16 13.38 6.52
CA LYS A 30 -5.17 13.89 7.89
C LYS A 30 -3.76 14.01 8.49
N LYS A 31 -2.83 13.13 8.10
CA LYS A 31 -1.44 13.12 8.59
C LYS A 31 -0.65 14.34 8.09
N GLY A 32 -0.93 14.82 6.88
CA GLY A 32 -0.33 16.04 6.33
C GLY A 32 -0.80 17.34 7.02
N ALA A 33 -2.03 17.35 7.55
CA ALA A 33 -2.61 18.48 8.27
C ALA A 33 -2.29 18.48 9.78
N ALA A 34 -2.06 17.30 10.39
CA ALA A 34 -1.78 17.15 11.81
C ALA A 34 -0.31 16.78 12.06
N LYS A 35 0.61 17.73 11.84
CA LYS A 35 1.93 17.71 12.52
C LYS A 35 1.72 18.11 13.98
N LEU A 36 1.16 17.22 14.82
CA LEU A 36 1.18 17.25 16.31
C LEU A 36 0.01 16.36 16.80
N GLY A 37 0.30 15.19 17.36
CA GLY A 37 -0.67 14.45 18.18
C GLY A 37 -0.83 12.97 17.85
N ASP A 38 -0.59 12.17 18.88
CA ASP A 38 -0.50 10.71 19.02
C ASP A 38 -1.80 9.91 18.70
N SER A 39 -2.76 10.48 17.97
CA SER A 39 -4.09 9.89 17.71
C SER A 39 -4.28 9.31 16.30
N SER A 40 -3.22 9.25 15.49
CA SER A 40 -3.31 8.83 14.06
C SER A 40 -2.92 7.38 13.79
N ASP A 41 -2.17 6.74 14.71
CA ASP A 41 -1.71 5.35 14.56
C ASP A 41 -2.86 4.34 14.67
N SER A 42 -3.95 4.66 15.39
CA SER A 42 -5.11 3.77 15.54
C SER A 42 -5.83 3.51 14.20
N ASN A 43 -6.07 4.55 13.39
CA ASN A 43 -6.79 4.38 12.13
C ASN A 43 -6.01 3.57 11.08
N GLU A 44 -4.67 3.71 11.03
CA GLU A 44 -3.82 2.91 10.12
C GLU A 44 -3.74 1.46 10.58
N HIS A 45 -3.68 1.24 11.90
CA HIS A 45 -3.68 -0.09 12.49
C HIS A 45 -4.99 -0.84 12.17
N ASP A 46 -6.14 -0.20 12.42
CA ASP A 46 -7.47 -0.79 12.19
C ASP A 46 -7.69 -1.15 10.72
N LEU A 47 -7.24 -0.30 9.79
CA LEU A 47 -7.30 -0.59 8.35
C LEU A 47 -6.32 -1.69 7.92
N GLY A 48 -5.20 -1.82 8.63
CA GLY A 48 -4.20 -2.85 8.39
C GLY A 48 -4.65 -4.25 8.81
N GLU A 49 -5.53 -4.35 9.81
CA GLU A 49 -6.11 -5.62 10.27
C GLU A 49 -7.13 -6.22 9.29
N ILE A 50 -7.68 -5.40 8.38
CA ILE A 50 -8.61 -5.89 7.36
C ILE A 50 -7.87 -6.88 6.46
N LYS A 51 -8.15 -8.16 6.64
CA LYS A 51 -7.50 -9.25 5.91
C LYS A 51 -8.07 -9.32 4.49
N PRO A 52 -7.24 -9.08 3.44
CA PRO A 52 -7.69 -9.21 2.06
C PRO A 52 -7.93 -10.67 1.71
N ALA A 53 -8.83 -10.91 0.76
CA ALA A 53 -9.09 -12.25 0.27
C ALA A 53 -7.93 -12.73 -0.62
N GLN A 54 -7.78 -14.04 -0.79
CA GLN A 54 -6.70 -14.59 -1.62
C GLN A 54 -6.85 -14.20 -3.10
N GLU A 55 -8.08 -13.99 -3.56
CA GLU A 55 -8.44 -13.49 -4.89
C GLU A 55 -8.07 -12.01 -5.14
N ASP A 56 -7.70 -11.29 -4.08
CA ASP A 56 -7.26 -9.90 -4.17
C ASP A 56 -5.76 -9.79 -4.43
N VAL A 57 -5.01 -10.90 -4.44
CA VAL A 57 -3.58 -10.88 -4.78
C VAL A 57 -3.41 -10.45 -6.23
N VAL A 58 -2.66 -9.38 -6.43
CA VAL A 58 -2.33 -8.82 -7.75
C VAL A 58 -0.84 -8.92 -8.07
N GLY A 59 -0.01 -9.42 -7.16
CA GLY A 59 1.41 -9.59 -7.43
C GLY A 59 2.21 -9.92 -6.19
N TYR A 60 3.52 -9.94 -6.36
CA TYR A 60 4.45 -10.30 -5.30
C TYR A 60 5.66 -9.37 -5.30
N VAL A 61 6.16 -9.08 -4.11
CA VAL A 61 7.45 -8.40 -3.90
C VAL A 61 8.57 -9.40 -4.22
N THR A 62 9.50 -9.01 -5.07
CA THR A 62 10.72 -9.79 -5.35
C THR A 62 11.83 -9.41 -4.39
N THR A 63 11.98 -8.12 -4.10
CA THR A 63 12.98 -7.59 -3.17
C THR A 63 12.35 -6.48 -2.36
N GLY A 64 12.33 -6.60 -1.04
CA GLY A 64 11.76 -5.61 -0.13
C GLY A 64 12.60 -5.41 1.11
N ASP A 65 12.87 -4.15 1.45
CA ASP A 65 13.54 -3.78 2.69
C ASP A 65 13.30 -2.29 3.04
N VAL A 66 13.84 -1.82 4.16
CA VAL A 66 13.98 -0.41 4.46
C VAL A 66 15.02 0.20 3.50
N SER A 67 14.60 1.18 2.71
CA SER A 67 15.53 1.99 1.93
C SER A 67 16.19 3.02 2.84
N LEU A 68 17.48 2.87 3.10
CA LEU A 68 18.26 3.81 3.91
C LEU A 68 18.31 5.22 3.30
N THR A 69 18.32 5.31 1.97
CA THR A 69 18.33 6.59 1.26
C THR A 69 16.99 7.31 1.32
N ARG A 70 15.88 6.56 1.32
CA ARG A 70 14.51 7.13 1.37
C ARG A 70 14.00 7.25 2.82
N GLY A 71 14.63 6.58 3.78
CA GLY A 71 14.21 6.53 5.18
C GLY A 71 12.88 5.80 5.40
N GLU A 72 12.42 5.02 4.42
CA GLU A 72 11.12 4.34 4.43
C GLU A 72 11.20 2.96 3.77
N GLY A 73 10.20 2.11 4.04
CA GLY A 73 10.07 0.80 3.40
C GLY A 73 9.91 0.94 1.89
N PHE A 74 10.73 0.22 1.13
CA PHE A 74 10.72 0.20 -0.33
C PHE A 74 10.77 -1.23 -0.84
N ALA A 75 10.12 -1.48 -1.97
CA ALA A 75 10.12 -2.79 -2.60
C ALA A 75 10.09 -2.68 -4.11
N ILE A 76 10.67 -3.70 -4.73
CA ILE A 76 10.51 -4.03 -6.14
C ILE A 76 9.67 -5.31 -6.20
N GLY A 77 8.73 -5.35 -7.14
CA GLY A 77 7.83 -6.48 -7.30
C GLY A 77 7.28 -6.57 -8.72
N ALA A 78 6.55 -7.66 -8.97
CA ALA A 78 5.95 -7.94 -10.26
C ALA A 78 4.43 -8.04 -10.12
N ILE A 79 3.72 -7.35 -11.03
CA ILE A 79 2.25 -7.29 -11.09
C ILE A 79 1.83 -7.50 -12.54
N PRO A 80 0.81 -8.33 -12.83
CA PRO A 80 0.28 -8.47 -14.18
C PRO A 80 -0.25 -7.13 -14.71
N LEU A 81 0.08 -6.82 -15.96
CA LEU A 81 -0.30 -5.55 -16.59
C LEU A 81 -1.81 -5.27 -16.53
N VAL A 82 -2.65 -6.30 -16.70
CA VAL A 82 -4.11 -6.19 -16.62
C VAL A 82 -4.56 -5.68 -15.26
N GLN A 83 -3.93 -6.16 -14.18
CA GLN A 83 -4.23 -5.71 -12.82
C GLN A 83 -3.76 -4.28 -12.60
N TYR A 84 -2.56 -3.93 -13.06
CA TYR A 84 -2.06 -2.55 -12.99
C TYR A 84 -2.98 -1.56 -13.71
N LEU A 85 -3.46 -1.89 -14.91
CA LEU A 85 -4.39 -1.04 -15.66
C LEU A 85 -5.74 -0.88 -14.93
N ALA A 86 -6.25 -1.94 -14.29
CA ALA A 86 -7.47 -1.85 -13.48
C ALA A 86 -7.27 -0.93 -12.27
N LEU A 87 -6.16 -1.07 -11.56
CA LEU A 87 -5.79 -0.22 -10.43
C LEU A 87 -5.57 1.25 -10.84
N ARG A 88 -4.99 1.49 -12.02
CA ARG A 88 -4.82 2.84 -12.57
C ARG A 88 -6.17 3.50 -12.91
N LYS A 89 -7.11 2.75 -13.48
CA LYS A 89 -8.49 3.24 -13.68
C LYS A 89 -9.16 3.57 -12.34
N GLN A 90 -8.97 2.75 -11.32
CA GLN A 90 -9.45 3.04 -9.97
C GLN A 90 -8.83 4.32 -9.41
N ALA A 91 -7.51 4.51 -9.51
CA ALA A 91 -6.85 5.75 -9.08
C ALA A 91 -7.45 6.99 -9.75
N GLN A 92 -7.74 6.91 -11.06
CA GLN A 92 -8.43 7.99 -11.79
C GLN A 92 -9.85 8.27 -11.25
N ARG A 93 -10.66 7.23 -10.98
CA ARG A 93 -12.00 7.41 -10.37
C ARG A 93 -11.93 8.04 -8.97
N LEU A 94 -10.84 7.82 -8.24
CA LEU A 94 -10.60 8.34 -6.91
C LEU A 94 -9.84 9.67 -6.90
N SER A 95 -9.61 10.27 -8.08
CA SER A 95 -8.82 11.48 -8.26
C SER A 95 -7.44 11.42 -7.60
N GLN A 96 -6.80 10.25 -7.65
CA GLN A 96 -5.43 10.03 -7.17
C GLN A 96 -4.45 9.97 -8.35
N SER A 97 -3.29 10.61 -8.19
CA SER A 97 -2.21 10.55 -9.18
C SER A 97 -1.46 9.21 -9.16
N SER A 98 -1.41 8.57 -8.00
CA SER A 98 -0.62 7.36 -7.76
C SER A 98 -1.53 6.16 -7.47
N VAL A 99 -1.08 4.97 -7.89
CA VAL A 99 -1.80 3.72 -7.64
C VAL A 99 -1.56 3.29 -6.19
N LEU A 100 -2.64 2.98 -5.48
CA LEU A 100 -2.62 2.54 -4.08
C LEU A 100 -2.84 1.02 -4.00
N VAL A 101 -1.99 0.32 -3.26
CA VAL A 101 -2.07 -1.13 -3.02
C VAL A 101 -1.85 -1.46 -1.55
N LYS A 102 -2.21 -2.68 -1.14
CA LYS A 102 -1.85 -3.23 0.17
C LYS A 102 -0.72 -4.25 0.02
N ILE A 103 0.20 -4.25 0.97
CA ILE A 103 1.27 -5.23 1.07
C ILE A 103 1.15 -5.95 2.41
N ARG A 104 1.26 -7.28 2.38
CA ARG A 104 1.31 -8.12 3.57
C ARG A 104 2.50 -9.06 3.50
N ASN A 105 3.33 -9.04 4.53
CA ASN A 105 4.43 -9.99 4.64
C ASN A 105 3.87 -11.39 4.96
N ARG A 106 4.61 -12.44 4.62
CA ARG A 106 4.13 -13.84 4.78
C ARG A 106 4.01 -14.26 6.24
N ASP A 107 4.84 -13.68 7.09
CA ASP A 107 4.94 -13.89 8.53
C ASP A 107 3.99 -13.00 9.34
N THR A 108 3.31 -12.04 8.71
CA THR A 108 2.38 -11.12 9.39
C THR A 108 0.95 -11.24 8.87
N THR A 109 0.01 -10.92 9.76
CA THR A 109 -1.42 -10.78 9.44
C THR A 109 -1.77 -9.36 9.00
N MET A 110 -0.90 -8.40 9.33
CA MET A 110 -1.09 -6.97 9.12
C MET A 110 -0.76 -6.56 7.69
N CYS A 111 -1.71 -5.90 7.04
CA CYS A 111 -1.48 -5.24 5.77
C CYS A 111 -1.04 -3.78 5.99
N ARG A 112 -0.23 -3.28 5.06
CA ARG A 112 0.21 -1.88 5.02
C ARG A 112 -0.05 -1.33 3.63
N ALA A 113 -0.40 -0.05 3.53
CA ALA A 113 -0.60 0.57 2.24
C ALA A 113 0.74 0.99 1.60
N ALA A 114 0.80 0.93 0.28
CA ALA A 114 1.94 1.38 -0.51
C ALA A 114 1.46 2.08 -1.79
N TYR A 115 2.23 3.06 -2.24
CA TYR A 115 2.12 3.57 -3.60
C TYR A 115 2.92 2.69 -4.56
N LEU A 116 2.39 2.52 -5.76
CA LEU A 116 2.96 1.72 -6.82
C LEU A 116 3.32 2.64 -7.99
N GLU A 117 4.57 2.56 -8.42
CA GLU A 117 5.11 3.24 -9.59
C GLU A 117 5.69 2.20 -10.55
N LEU A 118 5.59 2.47 -11.86
CA LEU A 118 6.25 1.62 -12.85
C LEU A 118 7.74 1.92 -12.84
N LEU A 119 8.55 0.86 -12.87
CA LEU A 119 9.98 0.99 -13.02
C LEU A 119 10.29 1.19 -14.50
N ASP A 120 10.69 2.41 -14.86
CA ASP A 120 11.21 2.72 -16.19
C ASP A 120 12.71 2.36 -16.21
N GLY A 121 13.12 1.58 -17.22
CA GLY A 121 14.50 1.13 -17.42
C GLY A 121 15.35 2.07 -18.24
#